data_AF-A0AAU7AG19-F1
#
_entry.id   AF-A0AAU7AG19-F1
#
_cell.length_a   1.000
_cell.length_b   1.000
_cell.length_c   1.000
_cell.angle_alpha   90.00
_cell.angle_beta   90.00
_cell.angle_gamma   90.00
#
_symmetry.space_group_name_H-M   'P 1'
#
loop_
_entity.id
_entity.type
_entity.pdbx_description
1 polymer ?
#
loop_
_entity_poly.entity_id
_entity_poly.type
_entity_poly.pdbx_seq_one_letter_code
_entity_poly.pdbx_strand_id
1 'polypeptide(L)'
;MKTILVRVSENMPSIVFLTAFKLGQDVIIAALSGMLVSWLVLFVFYRKGLAFDPIVLGINVNFASLAPLIMLFYLMGFGELAQIIVKYAGPTVLLYILLTGAVFVWGLKRDIVREKTGGPVAIWRRSYAFIGLCGLACVWSFVFAGDQFVSVGLPIMVLFLSRGFMGGRSDPMAAAK
;
A
#
# COMPACT_ATOMS: atom_id res chain seq x y z
N MET A 1 16.30 -14.51 -10.26
CA MET A 1 15.01 -14.69 -10.97
C MET A 1 13.81 -14.74 -10.03
N LYS A 2 13.77 -15.62 -9.01
CA LYS A 2 12.63 -15.75 -8.06
C LYS A 2 12.27 -14.43 -7.34
N THR A 3 13.26 -13.67 -6.87
CA THR A 3 13.10 -12.35 -6.25
C THR A 3 12.44 -11.30 -7.14
N ILE A 4 12.72 -11.31 -8.44
CA ILE A 4 12.14 -10.36 -9.40
C ILE A 4 10.66 -10.72 -9.65
N LEU A 5 10.38 -12.00 -9.85
CA LEU A 5 9.01 -12.51 -10.01
C LEU A 5 8.11 -12.12 -8.83
N VAL A 6 8.59 -12.31 -7.59
CA VAL A 6 7.83 -11.90 -6.39
C VAL A 6 7.53 -10.40 -6.42
N ARG A 7 8.53 -9.56 -6.68
CA ARG A 7 8.33 -8.09 -6.73
C ARG A 7 7.39 -7.65 -7.84
N VAL A 8 7.47 -8.27 -9.02
CA VAL A 8 6.54 -8.00 -10.12
C VAL A 8 5.13 -8.42 -9.71
N SER A 9 4.98 -9.61 -9.14
CA SER A 9 3.69 -10.11 -8.64
C SER A 9 3.07 -9.20 -7.58
N GLU A 10 3.85 -8.64 -6.65
CA GLU A 10 3.35 -7.70 -5.65
C GLU A 10 2.76 -6.42 -6.28
N ASN A 11 3.32 -5.97 -7.40
CA ASN A 11 2.89 -4.74 -8.08
C ASN A 11 1.86 -5.00 -9.19
N MET A 12 1.54 -6.26 -9.49
CA MET A 12 0.56 -6.62 -10.52
C MET A 12 -0.80 -5.92 -10.37
N PRO A 13 -1.39 -5.77 -9.18
CA PRO A 13 -2.67 -5.07 -9.03
C PRO A 13 -2.63 -3.63 -9.56
N SER A 14 -1.59 -2.87 -9.19
CA SER A 14 -1.36 -1.51 -9.67
C SER A 14 -1.09 -1.46 -11.17
N ILE A 15 -0.31 -2.42 -11.70
CA ILE A 15 -0.02 -2.50 -13.15
C ILE A 15 -1.31 -2.75 -13.93
N VAL A 16 -2.15 -3.69 -13.48
CA VAL A 16 -3.42 -4.03 -14.14
C VAL A 16 -4.38 -2.84 -14.08
N PHE A 17 -4.52 -2.21 -12.91
CA PHE A 17 -5.32 -1.00 -12.76
C PHE A 17 -4.88 0.11 -13.73
N LEU A 18 -3.59 0.46 -13.72
CA LEU A 18 -3.06 1.53 -14.57
C LEU A 18 -3.16 1.19 -16.06
N THR A 19 -2.99 -0.07 -16.43
CA THR A 19 -3.13 -0.52 -17.82
C THR A 19 -4.59 -0.40 -18.28
N ALA A 20 -5.54 -0.91 -17.50
CA ALA A 20 -6.96 -0.77 -17.80
C ALA A 20 -7.36 0.70 -17.92
N PHE A 21 -6.94 1.53 -16.96
CA PHE A 21 -7.21 2.96 -16.97
C PHE A 21 -6.60 3.68 -18.20
N LYS A 22 -5.35 3.37 -18.55
CA LYS A 22 -4.69 3.95 -19.74
C LYS A 22 -5.30 3.52 -21.07
N LEU A 23 -5.91 2.34 -21.13
CA LEU A 23 -6.63 1.86 -22.30
C LEU A 23 -8.01 2.51 -22.46
N GLY A 24 -8.33 3.53 -21.67
CA GLY A 24 -9.60 4.26 -21.74
C GLY A 24 -10.79 3.45 -21.21
N GLN A 25 -10.54 2.39 -20.44
CA GLN A 25 -11.61 1.67 -19.75
C GLN A 25 -12.25 2.57 -18.69
N ASP A 26 -13.52 2.32 -18.41
CA ASP A 26 -14.23 2.98 -17.32
C ASP A 26 -13.47 2.82 -15.99
N VAL A 27 -13.44 3.87 -15.18
CA VAL A 27 -12.73 3.91 -13.89
C VAL A 27 -13.17 2.77 -12.97
N ILE A 28 -14.45 2.42 -12.99
CA ILE A 28 -15.00 1.32 -12.19
C ILE A 28 -14.43 -0.01 -12.67
N ILE A 29 -14.37 -0.23 -13.98
CA ILE A 29 -13.78 -1.46 -14.57
C ILE A 29 -12.29 -1.55 -14.22
N ALA A 30 -11.55 -0.44 -14.33
CA ALA A 30 -10.15 -0.39 -13.93
C ALA A 30 -9.98 -0.71 -12.44
N ALA A 31 -10.79 -0.10 -11.57
CA ALA A 31 -10.77 -0.33 -10.13
C ALA A 31 -11.09 -1.79 -9.76
N LEU A 32 -12.13 -2.38 -10.37
CA LEU A 32 -12.52 -3.78 -10.14
C LEU A 32 -11.44 -4.76 -10.60
N SER A 33 -10.79 -4.51 -11.74
CA SER A 33 -9.71 -5.37 -12.21
C SER A 33 -8.49 -5.33 -11.28
N GLY A 34 -8.07 -4.14 -10.83
CA GLY A 34 -7.05 -3.98 -9.80
C GLY A 34 -7.42 -4.66 -8.48
N MET A 35 -8.67 -4.51 -8.03
CA MET A 35 -9.21 -5.15 -6.83
C MET A 35 -9.13 -6.69 -6.90
N LEU A 36 -9.62 -7.30 -7.98
CA LEU A 36 -9.62 -8.76 -8.14
C LEU A 36 -8.19 -9.32 -8.15
N VAL A 37 -7.28 -8.66 -8.87
CA VAL A 37 -5.87 -9.05 -8.89
C VAL A 37 -5.22 -8.85 -7.51
N SER A 38 -5.60 -7.80 -6.78
CA SER A 38 -5.13 -7.60 -5.41
C SER A 38 -5.55 -8.72 -4.47
N TRP A 39 -6.83 -9.11 -4.49
CA TRP A 39 -7.32 -10.27 -3.72
C TRP A 39 -6.54 -11.55 -4.05
N LEU A 40 -6.30 -11.82 -5.33
CA LEU A 40 -5.54 -12.99 -5.77
C LEU A 40 -4.09 -12.94 -5.26
N VAL A 41 -3.41 -11.81 -5.40
CA VAL A 41 -2.02 -11.64 -4.97
C VAL A 41 -1.90 -11.77 -3.45
N LEU A 42 -2.78 -11.11 -2.68
CA LEU A 42 -2.84 -11.25 -1.22
C LEU A 42 -3.07 -12.70 -0.80
N PHE A 43 -4.01 -13.40 -1.44
CA PHE A 43 -4.32 -14.80 -1.14
C PHE A 43 -3.13 -15.74 -1.44
N VAL A 44 -2.48 -15.59 -2.60
CA VAL A 44 -1.34 -16.41 -2.99
C VAL A 44 -0.15 -16.19 -2.04
N PHE A 45 0.14 -14.94 -1.70
CA PHE A 45 1.24 -14.62 -0.78
C PHE A 45 0.99 -15.14 0.62
N TYR A 46 -0.24 -15.00 1.12
CA TYR A 46 -0.65 -15.61 2.38
C TYR A 46 -0.47 -17.13 2.37
N ARG A 47 -1.00 -17.81 1.35
CA ARG A 47 -0.93 -19.28 1.24
C ARG A 47 0.50 -19.81 1.08
N LYS A 48 1.39 -19.03 0.45
CA LYS A 48 2.80 -19.41 0.23
C LYS A 48 3.75 -18.85 1.29
N GLY A 49 3.27 -18.14 2.31
CA GLY A 49 4.11 -17.53 3.34
C GLY A 49 5.10 -16.50 2.79
N LEU A 50 4.76 -15.82 1.69
CA LEU A 50 5.63 -14.84 1.05
C LEU A 50 5.54 -13.49 1.76
N ALA A 51 6.69 -12.82 1.91
CA ALA A 51 6.79 -11.58 2.67
C ALA A 51 6.66 -10.34 1.77
N PHE A 52 5.47 -9.73 1.76
CA PHE A 52 5.21 -8.48 1.05
C PHE A 52 6.12 -7.34 1.46
N ASP A 53 6.44 -6.44 0.53
CA ASP A 53 6.84 -5.09 0.89
C ASP A 53 5.70 -4.38 1.67
N PRO A 54 5.90 -3.88 2.91
CA PRO A 54 4.87 -3.18 3.68
C PRO A 54 4.15 -2.03 2.98
N ILE A 55 4.84 -1.26 2.12
CA ILE A 55 4.21 -0.15 1.39
C ILE A 55 3.27 -0.74 0.34
N VAL A 56 3.77 -1.70 -0.44
CA VAL A 56 2.98 -2.36 -1.50
C VAL A 56 1.82 -3.16 -0.89
N LEU A 57 1.99 -3.75 0.28
CA LEU A 57 0.92 -4.40 1.03
C LEU A 57 -0.20 -3.40 1.36
N GLY A 58 0.13 -2.22 1.87
CA GLY A 58 -0.86 -1.18 2.14
C GLY A 58 -1.63 -0.76 0.88
N ILE A 59 -0.92 -0.58 -0.24
CA ILE A 59 -1.53 -0.29 -1.54
C ILE A 59 -2.49 -1.42 -1.97
N ASN A 60 -2.05 -2.67 -1.89
CA ASN A 60 -2.86 -3.81 -2.29
C ASN A 60 -4.08 -3.99 -1.37
N VAL A 61 -3.93 -3.82 -0.06
CA VAL A 61 -5.07 -3.89 0.87
C VAL A 61 -6.08 -2.76 0.58
N ASN A 62 -5.62 -1.57 0.21
CA ASN A 62 -6.50 -0.50 -0.26
C ASN A 62 -7.28 -0.92 -1.51
N PHE A 63 -6.60 -1.40 -2.56
CA PHE A 63 -7.25 -1.90 -3.78
C PHE A 63 -8.27 -3.00 -3.50
N ALA A 64 -7.94 -3.94 -2.62
CA ALA A 64 -8.79 -5.08 -2.31
C ALA A 64 -10.06 -4.68 -1.53
N SER A 65 -10.00 -3.61 -0.74
CA SER A 65 -11.06 -3.27 0.22
C SER A 65 -11.86 -2.02 -0.12
N LEU A 66 -11.30 -1.04 -0.82
CA LEU A 66 -11.95 0.25 -1.03
C LEU A 66 -13.18 0.13 -1.94
N ALA A 67 -13.06 -0.55 -3.09
CA ALA A 67 -14.16 -0.77 -4.01
C ALA A 67 -15.35 -1.54 -3.39
N PRO A 68 -15.17 -2.69 -2.71
CA PRO A 68 -16.29 -3.39 -2.09
C PRO A 68 -16.89 -2.60 -0.92
N LEU A 69 -16.07 -1.82 -0.21
CA LEU A 69 -16.56 -0.94 0.86
C LEU A 69 -17.48 0.17 0.30
N ILE A 70 -17.09 0.83 -0.78
CA ILE A 70 -17.91 1.83 -1.47
C ILE A 70 -19.23 1.20 -1.93
N MET A 71 -19.16 0.01 -2.55
CA MET A 71 -20.36 -0.70 -3.01
C MET A 71 -21.29 -1.07 -1.85
N LEU A 72 -20.73 -1.53 -0.73
CA LEU A 72 -21.50 -1.86 0.47
C LEU A 72 -22.24 -0.63 1.03
N PHE A 73 -21.58 0.53 1.08
CA PHE A 73 -22.23 1.76 1.53
C PHE A 73 -23.39 2.19 0.63
N TYR A 74 -23.25 2.06 -0.69
CA TYR A 74 -24.37 2.29 -1.60
C TYR A 74 -25.52 1.32 -1.36
N LEU A 75 -25.23 0.02 -1.18
CA LEU A 75 -26.26 -1.00 -0.92
C LEU A 75 -26.99 -0.80 0.41
N MET A 76 -26.31 -0.26 1.43
CA MET A 76 -26.87 0.04 2.73
C MET A 76 -27.60 1.40 2.80
N GLY A 77 -27.68 2.14 1.69
CA GLY A 77 -28.33 3.46 1.63
C GLY A 77 -27.46 4.63 2.11
N PHE A 78 -26.18 4.41 2.42
CA PHE A 78 -25.22 5.46 2.83
C PHE A 78 -24.51 6.11 1.64
N GLY A 79 -25.28 6.53 0.62
CA GLY A 79 -24.73 7.07 -0.64
C GLY A 79 -23.85 8.31 -0.47
N GLU A 80 -24.21 9.22 0.44
CA GLU A 80 -23.38 10.41 0.73
C GLU A 80 -22.00 10.03 1.26
N LEU A 81 -21.94 9.06 2.17
CA LEU A 81 -20.68 8.58 2.73
C LEU A 81 -19.84 7.86 1.67
N ALA A 82 -20.48 7.07 0.79
CA ALA A 82 -19.82 6.46 -0.36
C ALA A 82 -19.20 7.52 -1.29
N GLN A 83 -19.90 8.62 -1.56
CA GLN A 83 -19.37 9.72 -2.38
C GLN A 83 -18.19 10.43 -1.72
N ILE A 84 -18.22 10.63 -0.39
CA ILE A 84 -17.07 11.17 0.36
C ILE A 84 -15.86 10.25 0.19
N ILE A 85 -16.03 8.94 0.32
CA ILE A 85 -14.94 7.98 0.13
C ILE A 85 -14.40 8.02 -1.29
N VAL A 86 -15.27 8.07 -2.30
CA VAL A 86 -14.87 8.21 -3.71
C VAL A 86 -14.06 9.48 -3.94
N LYS A 87 -14.50 10.61 -3.37
CA LYS A 87 -13.80 11.91 -3.46
C LYS A 87 -12.37 11.83 -2.90
N TYR A 88 -12.16 11.07 -1.83
CA TYR A 88 -10.85 10.91 -1.18
C TYR A 88 -10.18 9.55 -1.48
N ALA A 89 -10.61 8.84 -2.52
CA ALA A 89 -10.12 7.49 -2.81
C ALA A 89 -8.60 7.46 -3.02
N GLY A 90 -8.04 8.44 -3.72
CA GLY A 90 -6.58 8.57 -3.90
C GLY A 90 -5.83 8.69 -2.57
N PRO A 91 -6.07 9.75 -1.77
CA PRO A 91 -5.47 9.93 -0.44
C PRO A 91 -5.59 8.72 0.50
N THR A 92 -6.67 7.94 0.40
CA THR A 92 -6.87 6.75 1.25
C THR A 92 -5.77 5.70 1.09
N VAL A 93 -5.07 5.63 -0.06
CA VAL A 93 -3.94 4.72 -0.24
C VAL A 93 -2.86 4.93 0.82
N LEU A 94 -2.54 6.19 1.14
CA LEU A 94 -1.53 6.54 2.14
C LEU A 94 -2.00 6.24 3.56
N LEU A 95 -3.31 6.36 3.82
CA LEU A 95 -3.90 5.89 5.07
C LEU A 95 -3.71 4.38 5.25
N TYR A 96 -3.92 3.59 4.20
CA TYR A 96 -3.70 2.14 4.28
C TYR A 96 -2.23 1.76 4.42
N ILE A 97 -1.31 2.51 3.82
CA ILE A 97 0.14 2.34 4.03
C ILE A 97 0.49 2.63 5.50
N LEU A 98 -0.04 3.72 6.07
CA LEU A 98 0.15 4.06 7.48
C LEU A 98 -0.41 2.98 8.40
N LEU A 99 -1.64 2.54 8.19
CA LEU A 99 -2.30 1.50 9.00
C LEU A 99 -1.54 0.17 8.90
N THR A 100 -1.10 -0.20 7.70
CA THR A 100 -0.27 -1.40 7.50
C THR A 100 1.03 -1.29 8.28
N GLY A 101 1.68 -0.13 8.24
CA GLY A 101 2.91 0.09 9.00
C GLY A 101 2.70 0.03 10.51
N ALA A 102 1.63 0.65 11.00
CA ALA A 102 1.21 0.60 12.40
C ALA A 102 0.98 -0.85 12.87
N VAL A 103 0.27 -1.67 12.08
CA VAL A 103 0.05 -3.09 12.37
C VAL A 103 1.36 -3.87 12.41
N PHE A 104 2.30 -3.59 11.51
CA PHE A 104 3.61 -4.25 11.52
C PHE A 104 4.39 -3.93 12.79
N VAL A 105 4.53 -2.66 13.14
CA VAL A 105 5.38 -2.21 14.25
C VAL A 105 4.75 -2.50 15.61
N TRP A 106 3.49 -2.12 15.82
CA TRP A 106 2.83 -2.27 17.12
C TRP A 106 2.15 -3.63 17.29
N GLY A 107 1.47 -4.12 16.25
CA GLY A 107 0.69 -5.37 16.31
C GLY A 107 1.57 -6.61 16.21
N LEU A 108 2.32 -6.73 15.12
CA LEU A 108 3.15 -7.91 14.83
C LEU A 108 4.55 -7.85 15.45
N LYS A 109 4.92 -6.69 16.02
CA LYS A 109 6.28 -6.41 16.51
C LYS A 109 7.36 -6.76 15.48
N ARG A 110 7.12 -6.36 14.23
CA ARG A 110 8.02 -6.58 13.09
C ARG A 110 8.59 -5.25 12.59
N ASP A 111 9.86 -5.28 12.22
CA ASP A 111 10.49 -4.14 11.53
C ASP A 111 9.90 -3.97 10.12
N ILE A 112 9.52 -2.74 9.81
CA ILE A 112 8.99 -2.32 8.52
C ILE A 112 10.09 -1.95 7.52
N VAL A 113 11.26 -1.50 8.01
CA VAL A 113 12.41 -1.07 7.20
C VAL A 113 13.23 -2.26 6.71
N ARG A 114 13.12 -3.43 7.38
CA ARG A 114 13.80 -4.70 7.11
C ARG A 114 15.32 -4.58 7.14
N GLU A 115 15.84 -3.89 8.15
CA GLU A 115 17.28 -3.71 8.32
C GLU A 115 17.96 -5.02 8.78
N LYS A 116 19.03 -5.43 8.09
CA LYS A 116 19.83 -6.62 8.46
C LYS A 116 20.97 -6.32 9.43
N THR A 117 21.37 -5.07 9.57
CA THR A 117 22.61 -4.67 10.27
C THR A 117 22.35 -3.48 11.19
N GLY A 118 22.24 -3.72 12.48
CA GLY A 118 22.04 -2.68 13.48
C GLY A 118 21.64 -3.28 14.83
N GLY A 119 21.89 -2.54 15.91
CA GLY A 119 21.36 -2.90 17.23
C GLY A 119 19.83 -2.78 17.25
N PRO A 120 19.12 -3.57 18.07
CA PRO A 120 17.64 -3.62 18.08
C PRO A 120 17.01 -2.23 18.29
N VAL A 121 17.62 -1.38 19.12
CA VAL A 121 17.14 0.00 19.38
C VAL A 121 17.16 0.86 18.12
N ALA A 122 18.20 0.73 17.28
CA ALA A 122 18.32 1.52 16.06
C ALA A 122 17.27 1.12 15.02
N ILE A 123 16.99 -0.18 14.91
CA ILE A 123 15.95 -0.74 14.03
C ILE A 123 14.59 -0.16 14.40
N TRP A 124 14.19 -0.27 15.66
CA TRP A 124 12.89 0.24 16.14
C TRP A 124 12.75 1.76 15.95
N ARG A 125 13.81 2.53 16.23
CA ARG A 125 13.79 3.99 16.02
C ARG A 125 13.51 4.33 14.55
N ARG A 126 14.08 3.58 13.61
CA ARG A 126 13.83 3.77 12.17
C ARG A 126 12.43 3.33 11.78
N SER A 127 11.92 2.21 12.31
CA SER A 127 10.53 1.80 12.04
C SER A 127 9.52 2.85 12.53
N TYR A 128 9.74 3.42 13.71
CA TYR A 128 8.93 4.52 14.24
C TYR A 128 9.06 5.80 13.41
N ALA A 129 10.28 6.18 13.01
CA ALA A 129 10.51 7.33 12.13
C ALA A 129 9.80 7.14 10.78
N PHE A 130 9.81 5.93 10.24
CA PHE A 130 9.13 5.60 9.00
C PHE A 130 7.60 5.67 9.15
N ILE A 131 7.02 5.21 10.27
CA ILE A 131 5.59 5.42 10.56
C ILE A 131 5.26 6.91 10.67
N GLY A 132 6.10 7.70 11.35
CA GLY A 132 5.94 9.15 11.41
C GLY A 132 5.91 9.78 10.02
N LEU A 133 6.81 9.34 9.12
CA LEU A 133 6.83 9.77 7.73
C LEU A 133 5.56 9.35 6.96
N CYS A 134 5.04 8.13 7.17
CA CYS A 134 3.75 7.71 6.63
C CYS A 134 2.60 8.60 7.14
N GLY A 135 2.65 8.99 8.41
CA GLY A 135 1.68 9.92 9.00
C GLY A 135 1.70 11.29 8.33
N LEU A 136 2.89 11.86 8.14
CA LEU A 136 3.07 13.13 7.44
C LEU A 136 2.61 13.04 5.98
N ALA A 137 2.97 11.96 5.27
CA ALA A 137 2.54 11.70 3.91
C ALA A 137 1.01 11.58 3.80
N CYS A 138 0.38 10.92 4.78
CA CYS A 138 -1.08 10.82 4.87
C CYS A 138 -1.72 12.20 5.07
N VAL A 139 -1.25 13.00 6.04
CA VAL A 139 -1.79 14.36 6.25
C VAL A 139 -1.60 15.21 5.00
N TRP A 140 -0.43 15.15 4.37
CA TRP A 140 -0.12 15.85 3.13
C TRP A 140 -1.13 15.55 2.02
N SER A 141 -1.48 14.27 1.83
CA SER A 141 -2.37 13.87 0.73
C SER A 141 -3.79 14.41 0.87
N PHE A 142 -4.28 14.55 2.10
CA PHE A 142 -5.58 15.17 2.37
C PHE A 142 -5.55 16.69 2.23
N VAL A 143 -4.45 17.35 2.59
CA VAL A 143 -4.29 18.82 2.45
C VAL A 143 -4.17 19.24 0.97
N PHE A 144 -3.44 18.47 0.17
CA PHE A 144 -3.16 18.80 -1.24
C PHE A 144 -4.02 18.02 -2.24
N ALA A 145 -5.23 17.59 -1.85
CA ALA A 145 -6.11 16.69 -2.60
C ALA A 145 -6.56 17.15 -4.01
N GLY A 146 -6.10 18.30 -4.50
CA GLY A 146 -6.43 18.85 -5.82
C GLY A 146 -5.74 18.14 -7.00
N ASP A 147 -4.45 17.81 -6.87
CA ASP A 147 -3.68 17.12 -7.93
C ASP A 147 -3.28 15.72 -7.46
N GLN A 148 -3.64 14.67 -8.22
CA GLN A 148 -3.39 13.28 -7.83
C GLN A 148 -1.90 12.93 -7.73
N PHE A 149 -1.06 13.53 -8.57
CA PHE A 149 0.37 13.30 -8.52
C PHE A 149 0.97 13.97 -7.28
N VAL A 150 0.63 15.23 -7.00
CA VAL A 150 1.14 15.97 -5.84
C VAL A 150 0.61 15.41 -4.51
N SER A 151 -0.66 15.00 -4.48
CA SER A 151 -1.29 14.46 -3.27
C SER A 151 -0.88 13.03 -2.96
N VAL A 152 -0.68 12.16 -3.96
CA VAL A 152 -0.47 10.72 -3.74
C VAL A 152 0.83 10.22 -4.35
N GLY A 153 1.08 10.54 -5.62
CA GLY A 153 2.26 10.05 -6.35
C GLY A 153 3.57 10.46 -5.67
N LEU A 154 3.74 11.75 -5.40
CA LEU A 154 4.94 12.31 -4.78
C LEU A 154 5.17 11.75 -3.37
N PRO A 155 4.18 11.72 -2.44
CA PRO A 155 4.37 11.08 -1.14
C PRO A 155 4.74 9.59 -1.23
N ILE A 156 4.12 8.81 -2.12
CA ILE A 156 4.49 7.40 -2.30
C ILE A 156 5.95 7.27 -2.76
N MET A 157 6.41 8.11 -3.71
CA MET A 157 7.81 8.13 -4.13
C MET A 157 8.75 8.45 -2.96
N VAL A 158 8.43 9.46 -2.15
CA VAL A 158 9.19 9.83 -0.96
C VAL A 158 9.26 8.67 0.03
N LEU A 159 8.16 7.95 0.26
CA LEU A 159 8.14 6.79 1.15
C LEU A 159 9.04 5.65 0.64
N PHE A 160 8.98 5.32 -0.66
CA PHE A 160 9.84 4.29 -1.24
C PHE A 160 11.33 4.67 -1.16
N LEU A 161 11.68 5.91 -1.50
CA LEU A 161 13.05 6.40 -1.42
C LEU A 161 13.56 6.40 0.03
N SER A 162 12.77 6.98 0.94
CA SER A 162 13.13 7.06 2.37
C SER A 162 13.35 5.68 2.97
N ARG A 163 12.50 4.71 2.62
CA ARG A 163 12.70 3.34 3.07
C ARG A 163 13.96 2.71 2.48
N GLY A 164 14.25 2.95 1.20
CA GLY A 164 15.49 2.50 0.58
C GLY A 164 16.76 3.11 1.19
N PHE A 165 16.68 4.34 1.70
CA PHE A 165 17.76 4.98 2.46
C PHE A 165 17.86 4.46 3.90
N MET A 166 16.73 4.20 4.55
CA MET A 166 16.68 3.74 5.95
C MET A 166 17.00 2.24 6.10
N GLY A 167 16.75 1.43 5.07
CA GLY A 167 16.95 -0.01 5.06
C GLY A 167 17.78 -0.46 3.86
N GLY A 168 18.91 -1.11 4.12
CA GLY A 168 19.71 -1.73 3.07
C GLY A 168 18.87 -2.71 2.25
N ARG A 169 18.78 -2.49 0.93
CA ARG A 169 17.99 -3.23 -0.07
C ARG A 169 17.66 -4.68 0.36
N SER A 170 16.42 -4.91 0.77
CA SER A 170 15.96 -6.21 1.25
C SER A 170 15.75 -7.23 0.12
N ASP A 171 16.28 -8.44 0.30
CA ASP A 171 16.00 -9.62 -0.52
C ASP A 171 14.66 -10.25 -0.05
N PRO A 172 13.62 -10.33 -0.90
CA PRO A 172 12.28 -10.80 -0.53
C PRO A 172 12.21 -12.27 -0.07
N MET A 173 13.29 -13.04 -0.22
CA MET A 173 13.36 -14.43 0.26
C MET A 173 13.90 -14.59 1.69
N ALA A 174 14.37 -13.52 2.33
CA ALA A 174 15.00 -13.62 3.66
C ALA A 174 14.03 -13.91 4.82
N ALA A 175 12.71 -13.84 4.59
CA ALA A 175 11.68 -14.08 5.60
C ALA A 175 11.11 -15.51 5.60
N ALA A 176 11.65 -16.41 4.76
CA ALA A 176 11.30 -17.83 4.79
C ALA A 176 12.31 -18.61 5.64
N LYS A 177 12.29 -18.40 6.95
CA LYS A 177 12.81 -19.32 7.97
C LYS A 177 11.94 -19.24 9.21
#